data_AF-V9HMQ3-F1
#
_entry.id   AF-V9HMQ3-F1
#
_cell.length_a   1.000
_cell.length_b   1.000
_cell.length_c   1.000
_cell.angle_alpha   90.00
_cell.angle_beta   90.00
_cell.angle_gamma   90.00
#
_symmetry.space_group_name_H-M   'P 1'
#
loop_
_entity.id
_entity.type
_entity.pdbx_description
1 polymer ?
#
loop_
_entity_poly.entity_id
_entity_poly.type
_entity_poly.pdbx_seq_one_letter_code
_entity_poly.pdbx_strand_id
1 'polypeptide(L)'
;MPQTDFKTQLNAILKAIPHADLRKHLRNKFMQIPASSTEALLNMAKTEIATYRYKMADYPELAEAFKRELTALSELFRTNQPLDEFGYHISPNDRMMWQAFVLGFLAAQAA
;
A
#
# COMPACT_ATOMS: atom_id res chain seq x y z
N MET A 1 -5.50 25.06 -10.59
CA MET A 1 -6.00 25.09 -9.19
C MET A 1 -4.86 25.45 -8.25
N PRO A 2 -5.08 26.24 -7.20
CA PRO A 2 -4.04 26.58 -6.22
C PRO A 2 -3.59 25.33 -5.44
N GLN A 3 -2.29 25.22 -5.16
CA GLN A 3 -1.69 24.08 -4.41
C GLN A 3 -2.37 23.80 -3.05
N THR A 4 -3.00 24.82 -2.45
CA THR A 4 -3.75 24.75 -1.20
C THR A 4 -4.95 23.81 -1.28
N ASP A 5 -5.60 23.72 -2.44
CA ASP A 5 -6.77 22.87 -2.67
C ASP A 5 -6.37 21.39 -2.75
N PHE A 6 -5.32 21.07 -3.52
CA PHE A 6 -4.77 19.72 -3.60
C PHE A 6 -4.34 19.16 -2.23
N LYS A 7 -3.58 19.94 -1.45
CA LYS A 7 -3.11 19.52 -0.12
C LYS A 7 -4.28 19.19 0.82
N THR A 8 -5.37 19.95 0.74
CA THR A 8 -6.57 19.75 1.55
C THR A 8 -7.27 18.44 1.18
N GLN A 9 -7.49 18.21 -0.12
CA GLN A 9 -8.11 16.99 -0.62
C GLN A 9 -7.24 15.74 -0.34
N LEU A 10 -5.92 15.84 -0.53
CA LEU A 10 -4.98 14.78 -0.20
C LEU A 10 -5.02 14.43 1.28
N ASN A 11 -5.07 15.42 2.18
CA ASN A 11 -5.20 15.16 3.61
C ASN A 11 -6.51 14.46 3.98
N ALA A 12 -7.61 14.78 3.29
CA ALA A 12 -8.89 14.10 3.50
C ALA A 12 -8.81 12.62 3.11
N ILE A 13 -8.14 12.30 2.00
CA ILE A 13 -7.89 10.91 1.57
C ILE A 13 -7.03 10.18 2.61
N LEU A 14 -5.91 10.78 3.02
CA LEU A 14 -4.95 10.13 3.93
C LEU A 14 -5.49 9.91 5.36
N LYS A 15 -6.59 10.56 5.77
CA LYS A 15 -7.20 10.34 7.10
C LYS A 15 -7.61 8.90 7.36
N ALA A 16 -7.87 8.11 6.31
CA ALA A 16 -8.21 6.69 6.44
C ALA A 16 -7.06 5.83 6.99
N ILE A 17 -5.81 6.31 6.89
CA ILE A 17 -4.64 5.61 7.41
C ILE A 17 -4.46 5.96 8.89
N PRO A 18 -4.45 4.98 9.82
CA PRO A 18 -4.36 5.26 11.26
C PRO A 18 -2.99 5.82 11.68
N HIS A 19 -1.93 5.49 10.95
CA HIS A 19 -0.54 5.83 11.28
C HIS A 19 -0.14 7.24 10.85
N ALA A 20 0.18 8.10 11.81
CA ALA A 20 0.50 9.52 11.57
C ALA A 20 1.76 9.72 10.72
N ASP A 21 2.81 8.95 10.99
CA ASP A 21 4.08 9.06 10.26
C ASP A 21 3.94 8.61 8.81
N LEU A 22 3.17 7.55 8.57
CA LEU A 22 2.84 7.09 7.22
C LEU A 22 2.01 8.14 6.46
N ARG A 23 1.00 8.75 7.10
CA ARG A 23 0.26 9.87 6.49
C ARG A 23 1.18 11.01 6.10
N LYS A 24 2.13 11.38 6.97
CA LYS A 24 3.10 12.45 6.70
C LYS A 24 4.02 12.08 5.54
N HIS A 25 4.55 10.86 5.54
CA HIS A 25 5.41 10.34 4.48
C HIS A 25 4.70 10.39 3.12
N LEU A 26 3.48 9.84 3.04
CA LEU A 26 2.71 9.80 1.79
C LEU A 26 2.35 11.20 1.30
N ARG A 27 1.95 12.09 2.20
CA ARG A 27 1.69 13.50 1.84
C ARG A 27 2.92 14.12 1.18
N ASN A 28 4.10 13.96 1.80
CA ASN A 28 5.33 14.52 1.26
C ASN A 28 5.66 13.91 -0.11
N LYS A 29 5.53 12.58 -0.26
CA LYS A 29 5.69 11.87 -1.52
C LYS A 29 4.81 12.47 -2.62
N PHE A 30 3.50 12.56 -2.41
CA PHE A 30 2.56 13.08 -3.42
C PHE A 30 2.78 14.56 -3.74
N MET A 31 3.23 15.37 -2.78
CA MET A 31 3.57 16.78 -3.01
C MET A 31 4.86 16.98 -3.81
N GLN A 32 5.73 15.97 -3.87
CA GLN A 32 6.99 16.01 -4.61
C GLN A 32 6.87 15.49 -6.05
N ILE A 33 5.75 14.85 -6.42
CA ILE A 33 5.54 14.34 -7.77
C ILE A 33 5.43 15.53 -8.75
N PRO A 34 6.32 15.64 -9.76
CA PRO A 34 6.25 16.72 -10.74
C PRO A 34 4.95 16.67 -11.56
N ALA A 35 4.58 17.82 -12.12
CA ALA A 35 3.32 18.13 -12.78
C ALA A 35 2.61 16.95 -13.48
N SER A 36 1.70 16.32 -12.74
CA SER A 36 0.57 15.54 -13.25
C SER A 36 -0.72 16.33 -12.98
N SER A 37 -1.84 15.97 -13.61
CA SER A 37 -3.11 16.59 -13.26
C SER A 37 -3.42 16.33 -11.78
N THR A 38 -3.99 17.32 -11.08
CA THR A 38 -4.40 17.18 -9.68
C THR A 38 -5.30 15.95 -9.48
N GLU A 39 -6.20 15.70 -10.43
CA GLU A 39 -7.07 14.53 -10.44
C GLU A 39 -6.28 13.21 -10.50
N ALA A 40 -5.28 13.12 -11.38
CA ALA A 40 -4.43 11.93 -11.47
C ALA A 40 -3.71 11.66 -10.14
N LEU A 41 -3.15 12.70 -9.51
CA LEU A 41 -2.49 12.57 -8.20
C LEU A 41 -3.45 12.11 -7.10
N LEU A 42 -4.67 12.66 -7.08
CA LEU A 42 -5.69 12.26 -6.11
C LEU A 42 -6.17 10.83 -6.34
N ASN A 43 -6.30 10.39 -7.60
CA ASN A 43 -6.65 9.01 -7.94
C ASN A 43 -5.51 8.05 -7.58
N MET A 44 -4.26 8.40 -7.86
CA MET A 44 -3.10 7.64 -7.39
C MET A 44 -3.08 7.53 -5.87
N ALA A 45 -3.36 8.61 -5.15
CA ALA A 45 -3.46 8.59 -3.69
C ALA A 45 -4.57 7.66 -3.21
N LYS A 46 -5.77 7.69 -3.81
CA LYS A 46 -6.88 6.78 -3.47
C LYS A 46 -6.49 5.30 -3.65
N THR A 47 -5.84 4.98 -4.76
CA THR A 47 -5.36 3.61 -5.03
C THR A 47 -4.28 3.21 -4.03
N GLU A 48 -3.29 4.07 -3.79
CA GLU A 48 -2.21 3.78 -2.85
C GLU A 48 -2.73 3.64 -1.42
N ILE A 49 -3.68 4.47 -0.96
CA ILE A 49 -4.22 4.33 0.40
C ILE A 49 -4.98 3.01 0.61
N ALA A 50 -5.61 2.50 -0.44
CA ALA A 50 -6.31 1.21 -0.37
C ALA A 50 -5.32 0.10 0.02
N THR A 51 -4.03 0.25 -0.32
CA THR A 51 -2.96 -0.72 -0.04
C THR A 51 -2.55 -0.85 1.44
N TYR A 52 -3.01 0.03 2.34
CA TYR A 52 -2.67 0.00 3.78
C TYR A 52 -3.79 -0.56 4.69
N ARG A 53 -4.65 -1.43 4.15
CA ARG A 53 -5.81 -1.96 4.88
C ARG A 53 -5.53 -3.21 5.71
N TYR A 54 -4.74 -4.13 5.18
CA TYR A 54 -4.49 -5.44 5.79
C TYR A 54 -3.05 -5.48 6.27
N LYS A 55 -2.83 -5.50 7.59
CA LYS A 55 -1.47 -5.67 8.12
C LYS A 55 -1.11 -7.14 8.16
N MET A 56 0.16 -7.44 7.93
CA MET A 56 0.65 -8.81 8.10
C MET A 56 0.41 -9.35 9.52
N ALA A 57 0.54 -8.49 10.53
CA ALA A 57 0.32 -8.87 11.94
C ALA A 57 -1.13 -9.25 12.26
N ASP A 58 -2.11 -8.75 11.50
CA ASP A 58 -3.52 -9.08 11.67
C ASP A 58 -3.86 -10.47 11.09
N TYR A 59 -2.97 -11.02 10.23
CA TYR A 59 -3.14 -12.31 9.54
C TYR A 59 -1.84 -13.13 9.60
N PRO A 60 -1.37 -13.55 10.79
CA PRO A 60 -0.03 -14.11 10.96
C PRO A 60 0.21 -15.38 10.14
N GLU A 61 -0.77 -16.29 10.06
CA GLU A 61 -0.66 -17.52 9.26
C GLU A 61 -0.57 -17.23 7.75
N LEU A 62 -1.38 -16.27 7.26
CA LEU A 62 -1.32 -15.82 5.87
C LEU A 62 -0.02 -15.09 5.56
N ALA A 63 0.50 -14.31 6.52
CA ALA A 63 1.76 -13.62 6.35
C ALA A 63 2.92 -14.63 6.20
N GLU A 64 2.94 -15.69 7.00
CA GLU A 64 3.95 -16.76 6.85
C GLU A 64 3.79 -17.53 5.53
N ALA A 65 2.56 -17.85 5.12
CA ALA A 65 2.32 -18.48 3.82
C ALA A 65 2.79 -17.57 2.67
N PHE A 66 2.39 -16.30 2.68
CA PHE A 66 2.76 -15.31 1.67
C PHE A 66 4.28 -15.12 1.61
N LYS A 67 4.95 -15.01 2.75
CA LYS A 67 6.42 -14.97 2.85
C LYS A 67 7.07 -16.17 2.18
N ARG A 68 6.60 -17.38 2.46
CA ARG A 68 7.15 -18.61 1.86
C ARG A 68 7.04 -18.61 0.34
N GLU A 69 5.85 -18.28 -0.18
CA GLU A 69 5.64 -18.19 -1.64
C GLU A 69 6.52 -17.10 -2.27
N LEU A 70 6.66 -15.96 -1.60
CA LEU A 70 7.54 -14.88 -2.03
C LEU A 70 9.01 -15.25 -1.97
N THR A 71 9.47 -15.98 -0.95
CA THR A 71 10.85 -16.45 -0.87
C THR A 71 11.18 -17.34 -2.06
N ALA A 72 10.29 -18.29 -2.39
CA ALA A 72 10.45 -19.12 -3.58
C ALA A 72 10.53 -18.28 -4.88
N LEU A 73 9.69 -17.25 -5.03
CA LEU A 73 9.77 -16.31 -6.16
C LEU A 73 11.06 -15.47 -6.12
N SER A 74 11.50 -15.02 -4.95
CA SER A 74 12.70 -14.21 -4.78
C SER A 74 13.97 -14.97 -5.12
N GLU A 75 14.02 -16.28 -4.87
CA GLU A 75 15.12 -17.15 -5.27
C GLU A 75 15.16 -17.31 -6.80
N LEU A 76 13.98 -17.40 -7.44
CA LEU A 76 13.85 -17.43 -8.89
C LEU A 76 14.26 -16.10 -9.55
N PHE A 77 13.96 -14.95 -8.93
CA PHE A 77 14.18 -13.62 -9.50
C PHE A 77 15.36 -12.83 -8.89
N ARG A 78 16.05 -13.39 -7.88
CA ARG A 78 17.16 -12.80 -7.11
C ARG A 78 16.85 -11.43 -6.49
N THR A 79 15.67 -11.25 -5.90
CA THR A 79 15.24 -9.98 -5.30
C THR A 79 15.09 -10.09 -3.78
N ASN A 80 15.97 -9.46 -2.99
CA ASN A 80 15.90 -9.54 -1.51
C ASN A 80 15.31 -8.26 -0.91
N GLN A 81 14.00 -8.04 -1.07
CA GLN A 81 13.34 -6.84 -0.55
C GLN A 81 12.76 -7.05 0.86
N PRO A 82 12.85 -6.05 1.76
CA PRO A 82 12.29 -6.13 3.10
C PRO A 82 10.77 -5.92 3.12
N LEU A 83 10.09 -6.69 3.96
CA LEU A 83 8.67 -6.56 4.25
C LEU A 83 8.45 -5.44 5.27
N ASP A 84 7.47 -4.56 5.04
CA ASP A 84 6.95 -3.67 6.08
C ASP A 84 5.69 -4.29 6.73
N GLU A 85 5.05 -3.58 7.66
CA GLU A 85 3.86 -4.10 8.35
C GLU A 85 2.67 -4.38 7.40
N PHE A 86 2.72 -3.92 6.13
CA PHE A 86 1.64 -4.00 5.14
C PHE A 86 1.96 -4.83 3.89
N GLY A 87 3.13 -5.44 3.76
CA GLY A 87 3.43 -6.24 2.56
C GLY A 87 4.86 -6.15 2.06
N TYR A 88 5.41 -4.95 1.88
CA TYR A 88 6.75 -4.67 1.35
C TYR A 88 7.04 -3.18 1.46
N HIS A 89 8.29 -2.83 1.77
CA HIS A 89 8.69 -1.44 2.05
C HIS A 89 8.78 -0.56 0.78
N ILE A 90 8.81 -1.13 -0.43
CA ILE A 90 9.38 -0.41 -1.58
C ILE A 90 8.39 -0.14 -2.73
N SER A 91 7.35 -0.97 -2.97
CA SER A 91 6.41 -0.72 -4.08
C SER A 91 4.91 -0.88 -3.73
N PRO A 92 4.03 -0.01 -4.27
CA PRO A 92 2.58 -0.20 -4.19
C PRO A 92 2.11 -1.54 -4.76
N ASN A 93 2.79 -2.08 -5.78
CA ASN A 93 2.43 -3.35 -6.41
C ASN A 93 2.55 -4.51 -5.42
N ASP A 94 3.63 -4.52 -4.65
CA ASP A 94 3.88 -5.59 -3.68
C ASP A 94 2.83 -5.59 -2.56
N ARG A 95 2.43 -4.40 -2.11
CA ARG A 95 1.33 -4.26 -1.16
C ARG A 95 0.01 -4.71 -1.79
N MET A 96 -0.26 -4.37 -3.05
CA MET A 96 -1.44 -4.86 -3.78
C MET A 96 -1.46 -6.39 -3.89
N MET A 97 -0.31 -7.04 -4.12
CA MET A 97 -0.22 -8.51 -4.14
C MET A 97 -0.61 -9.11 -2.79
N TRP A 98 -0.09 -8.58 -1.69
CA TRP A 98 -0.49 -8.98 -0.35
C TRP A 98 -2.01 -8.83 -0.12
N GLN A 99 -2.60 -7.70 -0.54
CA GLN A 99 -4.03 -7.49 -0.38
C GLN A 99 -4.88 -8.46 -1.19
N ALA A 100 -4.49 -8.71 -2.44
CA ALA A 100 -5.18 -9.67 -3.29
C ALA A 100 -5.10 -11.08 -2.67
N PHE A 101 -3.96 -11.45 -2.10
CA PHE A 101 -3.78 -12.72 -1.40
C PHE A 101 -4.72 -12.86 -0.20
N VAL A 102 -4.77 -11.85 0.68
CA VAL A 102 -5.68 -11.86 1.85
C VAL A 102 -7.15 -11.91 1.41
N LEU A 103 -7.55 -11.09 0.44
CA LEU A 103 -8.93 -11.06 -0.07
C LEU A 103 -9.34 -12.40 -0.69
N GLY A 104 -8.46 -13.05 -1.45
CA GLY A 104 -8.72 -14.37 -2.02
C GLY A 104 -8.96 -15.43 -0.95
N PHE A 105 -8.15 -15.41 0.12
CA PHE A 105 -8.32 -16.34 1.24
C PHE A 105 -9.61 -16.09 2.03
N LEU A 106 -9.94 -14.83 2.31
CA LEU A 106 -11.19 -14.47 3.00
C LEU A 106 -12.42 -14.86 2.18
N ALA A 107 -12.38 -14.67 0.85
CA ALA A 107 -13.47 -15.08 -0.03
C ALA A 107 -13.65 -16.61 -0.05
N ALA A 108 -12.56 -17.38 -0.05
CA ALA A 108 -12.60 -18.83 -0.04
C ALA A 108 -13.20 -19.43 1.25
N GLN A 109 -13.01 -18.77 2.40
CA GLN A 109 -13.61 -19.21 3.67
C GLN A 109 -15.09 -18.87 3.81
N ALA A 110 -15.58 -17.89 3.04
CA ALA A 110 -16.97 -17.44 3.08
C ALA A 110 -17.91 -18.21 2.12
N ALA A 111 -17.34 -19.12 1.31
CA ALA A 111 -18.04 -19.96 0.34
C ALA A 111 -18.26 -21.37 0.90
#